data_AF-A0A2S9GPK6-F1
#
_entry.id   AF-A0A2S9GPK6-F1
#
_cell.length_a   1.000
_cell.length_b   1.000
_cell.length_c   1.000
_cell.angle_alpha   90.00
_cell.angle_beta   90.00
_cell.angle_gamma   90.00
#
_symmetry.space_group_name_H-M   'P 1'
#
loop_
_entity.id
_entity.type
_entity.pdbx_description
1 polymer ?
#
loop_
_entity_poly.entity_id
_entity_poly.type
_entity_poly.pdbx_seq_one_letter_code
_entity_poly.pdbx_strand_id
1 'polypeptide(L)' 'DLWFPAPKVAVGFGQEAMLPVLVMVAAFSRFIAAMMLPSRQTMDLVAGMWQLLSGSFAAVPHELWWDNEAGIGR' A
#
# COMPACT_ATOMS: atom_id res chain seq x y z
N ASP A 1 -1.62 1.85 5.95
CA ASP A 1 -0.70 2.99 6.06
C ASP A 1 0.09 3.13 4.76
N LEU A 2 0.50 4.35 4.43
CA LEU A 2 1.42 4.65 3.34
C LEU A 2 2.75 5.18 3.87
N TRP A 3 3.83 4.56 3.40
CA TRP A 3 5.18 5.04 3.63
C TRP A 3 5.76 5.66 2.36
N PHE A 4 6.45 6.78 2.50
CA PHE A 4 7.18 7.43 1.41
C PHE A 4 8.69 7.26 1.62
N PRO A 5 9.38 6.46 0.80
CA PRO A 5 10.81 6.24 0.93
C PRO A 5 11.56 7.53 0.58
N ALA A 6 12.59 7.89 1.37
CA ALA A 6 13.45 9.04 1.10
C ALA A 6 14.15 9.02 -0.28
N PRO A 7 14.67 7.88 -0.80
CA PRO A 7 15.27 7.86 -2.13
C PRO A 7 14.22 7.97 -3.23
N LYS A 8 14.52 8.74 -4.27
CA LYS A 8 13.75 8.70 -5.51
C LYS A 8 14.09 7.42 -6.28
N VAL A 9 13.09 6.85 -6.94
CA VAL A 9 13.20 5.63 -7.73
C VAL A 9 13.04 5.99 -9.20
N ALA A 10 13.87 5.41 -10.06
CA ALA A 10 13.74 5.58 -11.51
C ALA A 10 12.43 4.95 -12.00
N VAL A 11 11.59 5.73 -12.68
CA VAL A 11 10.27 5.30 -13.20
C VAL A 11 10.23 5.22 -14.73
N GLY A 12 11.40 5.24 -15.37
CA GLY A 12 11.54 5.22 -16.82
C GLY A 12 11.58 6.62 -17.45
N PHE A 13 11.90 6.69 -18.74
CA PHE A 13 11.99 7.94 -19.51
C PHE A 13 12.87 9.04 -18.88
N GLY A 14 13.92 8.65 -18.13
CA GLY A 14 14.80 9.60 -17.42
C GLY A 14 14.14 10.30 -16.23
N GLN A 15 12.98 9.83 -15.77
CA GLN A 15 12.24 10.38 -14.64
C GLN A 15 12.55 9.61 -13.36
N GLU A 16 12.53 10.35 -12.24
CA GLU A 16 12.62 9.79 -10.90
C GLU A 16 11.46 10.31 -10.05
N ALA A 17 10.85 9.42 -9.27
CA ALA A 17 9.72 9.74 -8.41
C ALA A 17 9.89 9.14 -7.02
N MET A 18 9.30 9.80 -6.03
CA MET A 18 9.06 9.22 -4.71
C MET A 18 7.69 8.56 -4.73
N LEU A 19 7.67 7.23 -4.82
CA LEU A 19 6.44 6.46 -4.93
C LEU A 19 5.92 6.02 -3.56
N PRO A 20 4.61 6.07 -3.30
CA PRO A 20 4.03 5.56 -2.07
C PRO A 20 4.23 4.05 -1.95
N VAL A 21 4.49 3.58 -0.73
CA VAL A 21 4.53 2.17 -0.37
C VAL A 21 3.35 1.88 0.53
N LEU A 22 2.44 1.04 0.04
CA LEU A 22 1.33 0.51 0.81
C LEU A 22 1.83 -0.55 1.78
N VAL A 23 1.52 -0.37 3.06
CA VAL A 23 1.90 -1.30 4.13
C VAL A 23 0.66 -1.81 4.86
N MET A 24 0.63 -3.13 5.08
CA MET A 24 -0.36 -3.83 5.89
C MET A 24 0.35 -4.69 6.94
N VAL A 25 -0.10 -4.61 8.19
CA VAL A 25 0.47 -5.35 9.31
C VAL A 25 -0.62 -6.12 10.05
N ALA A 26 -0.44 -7.43 10.23
CA ALA A 26 -1.32 -8.20 11.10
C ALA A 26 -1.11 -7.78 12.56
N ALA A 27 -2.17 -7.30 13.22
CA ALA A 27 -2.08 -6.82 14.59
C ALA A 27 -1.62 -7.89 15.60
N PHE A 28 -2.04 -9.15 15.39
CA PHE A 28 -1.69 -10.27 16.26
C PHE A 28 -0.26 -10.78 16.02
N SER A 29 0.03 -11.26 14.82
CA SER A 29 1.30 -11.93 14.50
C SER A 29 2.44 -10.97 14.17
N ARG A 30 2.15 -9.68 13.97
CA ARG A 30 3.10 -8.68 13.44
C ARG A 30 3.68 -9.04 12.08
N PHE A 31 3.02 -9.92 11.34
CA PHE A 31 3.37 -10.18 9.94
C PHE A 31 3.15 -8.91 9.11
N ILE A 32 4.16 -8.53 8.33
CA ILE A 32 4.17 -7.30 7.51
C ILE A 32 4.17 -7.71 6.04
N ALA A 33 3.26 -7.11 5.28
CA ALA A 33 3.28 -7.14 3.82
C ALA A 33 3.27 -5.70 3.30
N ALA A 34 4.03 -5.45 2.23
CA ALA A 34 4.11 -4.13 1.64
C ALA A 34 4.31 -4.20 0.13
N MET A 35 3.86 -3.17 -0.58
CA MET A 35 4.12 -3.01 -2.01
C MET A 35 4.19 -1.54 -2.41
N MET A 36 5.00 -1.23 -3.42
CA MET A 36 5.04 0.09 -4.04
C MET A 36 3.82 0.30 -4.93
N LEU A 37 3.21 1.48 -4.86
CA LEU A 37 2.08 1.88 -5.70
C LEU A 37 2.49 2.97 -6.69
N PRO A 38 1.85 3.03 -7.87
CA PRO A 38 2.14 4.06 -8.87
C PRO A 38 1.60 5.44 -8.46
N SER A 39 0.56 5.50 -7.63
CA SER A 39 -0.01 6.75 -7.12
C SER A 39 -0.81 6.52 -5.82
N ARG A 40 -1.30 7.62 -5.22
CA ARG A 40 -2.24 7.57 -4.07
C ARG A 40 -3.72 7.66 -4.49
N GLN A 41 -4.03 7.42 -5.75
CA GLN A 41 -5.41 7.44 -6.21
C GLN A 41 -6.16 6.24 -5.64
N THR A 42 -7.46 6.41 -5.37
CA THR A 42 -8.32 5.37 -4.78
C THR A 42 -8.21 4.04 -5.51
N MET A 43 -8.16 4.04 -6.85
CA MET A 43 -8.07 2.80 -7.63
C MET A 43 -6.76 2.04 -7.37
N ASP A 44 -5.63 2.75 -7.29
CA ASP A 44 -4.33 2.15 -7.02
C ASP A 44 -4.26 1.63 -5.57
N LEU A 45 -4.85 2.37 -4.62
CA LEU A 45 -4.93 1.96 -3.22
C LEU A 45 -5.76 0.69 -3.05
N VAL A 46 -6.97 0.64 -3.62
CA VAL A 46 -7.86 -0.54 -3.55
C VAL A 46 -7.22 -1.74 -4.23
N ALA A 47 -6.64 -1.54 -5.42
CA ALA A 47 -5.94 -2.62 -6.13
C ALA A 47 -4.73 -3.14 -5.31
N GLY A 48 -3.96 -2.24 -4.70
CA GLY A 48 -2.83 -2.61 -3.84
C GLY A 48 -3.27 -3.39 -2.60
N MET A 49 -4.32 -2.94 -1.92
CA MET A 49 -4.88 -3.64 -0.76
C MET A 49 -5.30 -5.06 -1.14
N TRP A 50 -5.99 -5.21 -2.26
CA TRP A 50 -6.40 -6.52 -2.77
C TRP A 50 -5.20 -7.42 -3.07
N GLN A 51 -4.16 -6.90 -3.72
CA GLN A 51 -2.96 -7.68 -4.01
C GLN A 51 -2.25 -8.15 -2.74
N LEU A 52 -2.15 -7.31 -1.71
CA LEU A 52 -1.56 -7.72 -0.43
C LEU A 52 -2.41 -8.77 0.27
N LEU A 53 -3.73 -8.61 0.31
CA LEU A 53 -4.65 -9.57 0.93
C LEU A 53 -4.63 -10.93 0.23
N SER A 54 -4.75 -10.93 -1.10
CA SER A 54 -4.81 -12.16 -1.90
C SER A 54 -3.45 -12.85 -2.04
N GLY A 55 -2.36 -12.09 -2.19
CA GLY A 55 -1.03 -12.63 -2.45
C GLY A 55 -0.21 -12.89 -1.18
N SER A 56 -0.19 -11.95 -0.24
CA SER A 56 0.71 -12.02 0.92
C SER A 56 0.01 -12.61 2.16
N PHE A 57 -1.21 -12.18 2.45
CA PHE A 57 -1.98 -12.73 3.57
C PHE A 57 -2.72 -14.02 3.21
N ALA A 58 -3.07 -14.20 1.93
CA ALA A 58 -3.90 -15.30 1.43
C ALA A 58 -5.20 -15.52 2.23
N ALA A 59 -5.71 -14.45 2.86
CA ALA A 59 -6.86 -14.45 3.74
C ALA A 59 -7.41 -13.03 3.90
N VAL A 60 -8.68 -12.93 4.31
CA VAL A 60 -9.32 -11.65 4.62
C VAL A 60 -9.42 -11.51 6.14
N PRO A 61 -8.90 -10.42 6.74
CA PRO A 61 -9.02 -10.20 8.16
C PRO A 61 -10.47 -9.89 8.54
N HIS A 62 -10.86 -10.22 9.78
CA HIS A 62 -12.18 -9.86 10.30
C HIS A 62 -12.39 -8.34 10.37
N GLU A 63 -11.33 -7.60 10.66
CA GLU A 63 -11.33 -6.14 10.71
C GLU A 63 -10.05 -5.60 10.09
N LEU A 64 -10.17 -4.52 9.32
CA LEU A 64 -9.06 -3.85 8.66
C LEU A 64 -9.13 -2.36 9.00
N TRP A 65 -8.10 -1.86 9.66
CA TRP A 65 -7.98 -0.44 9.99
C TRP A 65 -7.10 0.27 8.97
N TRP A 66 -7.57 1.42 8.52
CA TRP A 66 -6.88 2.30 7.59
C TRP A 66 -6.95 3.72 8.13
N ASP A 67 -5.82 4.44 8.15
CA ASP A 67 -5.82 5.84 8.52
C ASP A 67 -6.29 6.68 7.33
N ASN A 68 -7.00 7.77 7.61
CA ASN A 68 -7.86 8.45 6.64
C ASN A 68 -7.07 9.28 5.60
N GLU A 69 -6.34 8.60 4.72
CA GLU A 69 -5.78 9.23 3.53
C GLU A 69 -6.86 9.49 2.47
N ALA A 70 -6.76 10.64 1.81
CA ALA A 70 -7.73 11.12 0.83
C ALA A 70 -8.00 10.10 -0.29
N GLY A 71 -9.09 9.33 -0.18
CA GLY A 71 -9.54 8.44 -1.26
C GLY A 71 -10.34 7.21 -0.83
N ILE A 72 -10.20 6.71 0.41
CA ILE A 72 -10.93 5.53 0.90
C ILE A 72 -11.56 5.85 2.26
N GLY A 73 -12.88 5.73 2.38
CA GLY A 73 -13.59 5.86 3.67
C GLY A 73 -14.25 7.24 3.93
N ARG A 74 -15.17 7.65 3.05
CA ARG A 74 -16.26 8.55 3.45
C ARG A 74 -17.48 7.74 3.84
#